data_AF-A0A498J235-F1
#
_entry.id   AF-A0A498J235-F1
#
_cell.length_a   1.000
_cell.length_b   1.000
_cell.length_c   1.000
_cell.angle_alpha   90.00
_cell.angle_beta   90.00
_cell.angle_gamma   90.00
#
_symmetry.space_group_name_H-M   'P 1'
#
loop_
_entity.id
_entity.type
_entity.pdbx_description
1 polymer ?
#
loop_
_entity_poly.entity_id
_entity_poly.type
_entity_poly.pdbx_seq_one_letter_code
_entity_poly.pdbx_strand_id
1 'polypeptide(L)' 'MGIGFEISKQLVAHGFTVILTSKDRIVGLEAAKVFQEGCLNIFCHQLDVLDTTSIIEFCDWLKENYGGLDILVSD' A
#
# COMPACT_ATOMS: atom_id res chain seq x y z
N MET A 1 -9.56 13.37 -4.45
CA MET A 1 -8.31 13.27 -3.67
C MET A 1 -8.71 12.93 -2.26
N GLY A 2 -8.59 11.66 -1.95
CA GLY A 2 -9.47 10.94 -1.04
C GLY A 2 -8.92 10.76 0.36
N ILE A 3 -9.84 10.45 1.27
CA ILE A 3 -9.64 10.19 2.70
C ILE A 3 -8.52 9.16 2.95
N GLY A 4 -8.32 8.20 2.04
CA GLY A 4 -7.25 7.20 2.14
C GLY A 4 -5.84 7.79 2.17
N PHE A 5 -5.61 8.96 1.53
CA PHE A 5 -4.31 9.62 1.53
C PHE A 5 -3.98 10.22 2.91
N GLU A 6 -4.93 10.94 3.49
CA GLU A 6 -4.74 11.58 4.79
C GLU A 6 -4.55 10.54 5.90
N ILE A 7 -5.32 9.43 5.84
CA ILE A 7 -5.18 8.31 6.77
C ILE A 7 -3.79 7.66 6.62
N SER A 8 -3.37 7.36 5.40
CA SER A 8 -2.05 6.77 5.13
C SER A 8 -0.91 7.65 5.66
N LYS A 9 -1.01 8.97 5.46
CA LYS A 9 -0.03 9.93 5.98
C LYS A 9 0.01 9.96 7.50
N GLN A 10 -1.15 9.97 8.16
CA GLN A 10 -1.21 9.91 9.61
C GLN A 10 -0.62 8.60 10.13
N LEU A 11 -0.93 7.46 9.53
CA LEU A 11 -0.39 6.16 9.95
C LEU A 11 1.14 6.11 9.88
N VAL A 12 1.73 6.58 8.78
CA VAL A 12 3.19 6.66 8.67
C VAL A 12 3.79 7.62 9.70
N ALA A 13 3.14 8.76 9.96
CA ALA A 13 3.58 9.69 11.00
C ALA A 13 3.53 9.07 12.42
N HIS A 14 2.67 8.08 12.65
CA HIS A 14 2.60 7.31 13.89
C HIS A 14 3.56 6.10 13.91
N GLY A 15 4.40 5.94 12.89
CA GLY A 15 5.41 4.87 12.81
C GLY A 15 4.90 3.56 12.22
N PHE A 16 3.71 3.53 11.63
CA PHE A 16 3.22 2.37 10.90
C PHE A 16 3.81 2.29 9.50
N THR A 17 4.06 1.08 9.02
CA THR A 17 4.39 0.84 7.61
C THR A 17 3.10 0.83 6.80
N VAL A 18 3.01 1.70 5.80
CA VAL A 18 1.84 1.74 4.90
C VAL A 18 2.24 1.17 3.54
N ILE A 19 1.45 0.20 3.07
CA ILE A 19 1.61 -0.43 1.76
C ILE A 19 0.40 -0.05 0.92
N LEU A 20 0.65 0.68 -0.16
CA LEU A 20 -0.34 0.97 -1.17
C LEU A 20 -0.48 -0.20 -2.12
N THR A 21 -1.72 -0.59 -2.34
CA THR A 21 -2.07 -1.66 -3.26
C THR A 21 -2.97 -1.13 -4.36
N SER A 22 -2.67 -1.48 -5.60
CA SER A 22 -3.51 -1.12 -6.76
C SER A 22 -3.51 -2.25 -7.77
N LYS A 23 -4.65 -2.43 -8.46
CA LYS A 23 -4.75 -3.34 -9.61
C LYS A 23 -3.80 -2.93 -10.74
N ASP A 24 -3.65 -1.62 -10.91
CA ASP A 24 -2.78 -1.01 -11.91
C ASP A 24 -1.52 -0.50 -11.23
N ARG A 25 -0.38 -1.12 -11.58
CA ARG A 25 0.92 -0.79 -11.03
C ARG A 25 1.33 0.66 -11.33
N ILE A 26 0.93 1.22 -12.47
CA ILE A 26 1.23 2.62 -12.82
C ILE A 26 0.47 3.56 -11.90
N VAL A 27 -0.83 3.30 -11.69
CA VAL A 27 -1.65 4.11 -10.77
C VAL A 27 -1.13 4.01 -9.34
N GLY A 28 -0.77 2.80 -8.89
CA GLY A 28 -0.19 2.58 -7.55
C GLY A 28 1.15 3.30 -7.37
N LEU A 29 1.99 3.31 -8.41
CA LEU A 29 3.28 4.00 -8.39
C LEU A 29 3.14 5.52 -8.37
N GLU A 30 2.22 6.08 -9.16
CA GLU A 30 1.94 7.52 -9.15
C GLU A 30 1.38 7.95 -7.79
N ALA A 31 0.48 7.17 -7.20
CA ALA A 31 0.03 7.41 -5.84
C ALA A 31 1.21 7.38 -4.86
N ALA A 32 2.04 6.33 -4.89
CA ALA A 32 3.21 6.19 -4.03
C ALA A 32 4.22 7.34 -4.17
N LYS A 33 4.42 7.89 -5.38
CA LYS A 33 5.27 9.08 -5.58
C LYS A 33 4.74 10.29 -4.81
N VAL A 34 3.44 10.55 -4.84
CA VAL A 34 2.82 11.65 -4.07
C VAL A 34 3.06 11.48 -2.56
N PHE A 35 3.13 10.24 -2.08
CA PHE A 35 3.49 9.96 -0.69
C PHE A 35 4.99 10.09 -0.39
N GLN A 36 5.86 9.68 -1.31
CA GLN A 36 7.31 9.85 -1.18
C GLN A 36 7.71 11.34 -1.16
N GLU A 37 7.00 12.20 -1.91
CA GLU A 37 7.17 13.66 -1.83
C GLU A 37 6.89 14.19 -0.41
N GLY A 38 6.06 13.50 0.37
CA GLY A 38 5.80 13.78 1.78
C GLY A 38 6.83 13.21 2.76
N CYS A 39 7.93 12.62 2.28
CA CYS A 39 8.93 11.88 3.08
C CYS A 39 8.35 10.70 3.89
N LEU A 40 7.29 10.08 3.38
CA LEU A 40 6.65 8.93 4.03
C LEU A 40 7.26 7.64 3.45
N ASN A 41 7.70 6.73 4.32
CA ASN A 41 8.13 5.39 3.91
C ASN A 41 6.89 4.57 3.51
N ILE A 42 6.48 4.74 2.26
CA ILE A 42 5.33 4.07 1.67
C ILE A 42 5.79 3.16 0.54
N PHE A 43 5.36 1.90 0.61
CA PHE A 43 5.64 0.89 -0.39
C PHE A 43 4.44 0.72 -1.31
N CYS A 44 4.69 0.43 -2.59
CA CYS A 44 3.63 0.11 -3.54
C CYS A 44 3.79 -1.35 -3.96
N HIS A 45 2.69 -2.10 -3.89
CA HIS A 45 2.61 -3.44 -4.45
C HIS A 45 1.39 -3.53 -5.37
N GLN A 46 1.49 -4.31 -6.44
CA GLN A 46 0.32 -4.61 -7.26
C GLN A 46 -0.54 -5.64 -6.53
N LEU A 47 -1.85 -5.40 -6.45
CA LEU A 47 -2.81 -6.35 -5.92
C LEU A 47 -4.10 -6.23 -6.71
N ASP A 48 -4.52 -7.33 -7.30
CA ASP A 48 -5.87 -7.47 -7.85
C ASP A 48 -6.73 -8.29 -6.88
N VAL A 49 -7.70 -7.65 -6.24
CA VAL A 49 -8.63 -8.29 -5.29
C VAL A 49 -9.61 -9.26 -5.97
N LEU A 50 -9.69 -9.25 -7.30
CA LEU A 50 -10.47 -10.20 -8.08
C LEU A 50 -9.66 -11.43 -8.51
N ASP A 51 -8.33 -11.37 -8.41
CA ASP A 51 -7.45 -12.51 -8.71
C ASP A 51 -6.89 -13.11 -7.43
N THR A 52 -7.33 -14.33 -7.14
CA THR A 52 -6.89 -15.10 -5.97
C THR A 52 -5.38 -15.33 -5.99
N THR A 53 -4.77 -15.45 -7.18
CA THR A 53 -3.31 -15.61 -7.32
C THR A 53 -2.57 -14.37 -6.86
N SER A 54 -3.00 -13.20 -7.35
CA SER A 54 -2.45 -11.90 -6.91
C SER A 54 -2.60 -11.69 -5.40
N ILE A 55 -3.72 -12.10 -4.81
CA ILE A 55 -3.92 -12.05 -3.35
C ILE A 55 -2.92 -12.95 -2.62
N ILE A 56 -2.71 -14.19 -3.07
CA ILE A 56 -1.78 -15.13 -2.45
C ILE A 56 -0.34 -14.60 -2.55
N GLU A 57 0.09 -14.18 -3.73
CA GLU A 57 1.44 -13.62 -3.94
C GLU A 57 1.68 -12.39 -3.05
N PHE A 58 0.69 -11.50 -2.94
CA PHE A 58 0.78 -10.35 -2.05
C PHE A 58 0.84 -10.77 -0.57
N CYS A 59 0.04 -11.74 -0.15
CA CYS A 59 0.05 -12.24 1.23
C CYS A 59 1.39 -12.88 1.59
N ASP A 60 1.98 -13.66 0.68
CA ASP A 60 3.28 -14.29 0.90
C ASP A 60 4.40 -13.24 0.94
N TRP A 61 4.43 -12.32 -0.02
CA TRP A 61 5.37 -11.20 -0.02
C TRP A 61 5.27 -10.37 1.27
N LEU A 62 4.05 -10.09 1.71
CA LEU A 62 3.81 -9.27 2.89
C LEU A 62 4.23 -9.98 4.19
N LYS A 63 3.99 -11.29 4.31
CA LYS A 63 4.48 -12.09 5.44
C LYS A 63 6.00 -12.15 5.47
N GLU A 64 6.65 -12.34 4.33
CA GLU A 64 8.12 -12.40 4.26
C GLU A 64 8.80 -11.07 4.59
N ASN A 65 8.23 -9.95 4.13
CA ASN A 65 8.87 -8.64 4.26
C ASN A 65 8.47 -7.88 5.54
N TYR A 66 7.25 -8.10 6.04
CA TYR A 66 6.68 -7.28 7.13
C TYR A 66 6.04 -8.11 8.25
N GLY A 67 5.86 -9.43 8.09
CA GLY A 67 5.31 -10.31 9.11
C GLY A 67 3.80 -10.17 9.37
N GLY A 68 3.13 -9.17 8.78
CA GLY A 68 1.71 -8.91 8.97
C GLY A 68 1.24 -7.64 8.21
N LEU A 69 -0.09 -7.52 8.05
CA LEU A 69 -0.75 -6.38 7.38
C LEU A 69 -1.59 -5.67 8.44
N ASP A 70 -1.21 -4.45 8.80
CA ASP A 70 -1.97 -3.67 9.77
C ASP A 70 -3.20 -3.03 9.13
N ILE A 71 -3.05 -2.41 7.95
CA ILE A 71 -4.13 -1.64 7.29
C ILE A 71 -4.04 -1.75 5.76
N LEU A 72 -5.15 -2.18 5.14
CA LEU A 72 -5.36 -2.17 3.68
C LEU A 72 -6.28 -1.01 3.32
N VAL A 73 -5.87 -0.16 2.38
CA VAL A 73 -6.72 0.90 1.82
C VAL A 73 -7.00 0.55 0.36
N SER A 74 -8.24 0.16 0.06
CA SER A 74 -8.74 -0.03 -1.31
C SER A 74 -9.62 1.14 -1.71
N ASP A 75 -9.42 1.68 -2.91
CA ASP A 75 -10.34 2.60 -3.60
C ASP A 75 -10.64 2.06 -5.00
#